data_AF-A0A3M6TA10-F1
#
_entry.id   AF-A0A3M6TA10-F1
#
_cell.length_a   1.000
_cell.length_b   1.000
_cell.length_c   1.000
_cell.angle_alpha   90.00
_cell.angle_beta   90.00
_cell.angle_gamma   90.00
#
_symmetry.space_group_name_H-M   'P 1'
#
loop_
_entity.id
_entity.type
_entity.pdbx_description
1 polymer ?
#
loop_
_entity_poly.entity_id
_entity_poly.type
_entity_poly.pdbx_seq_one_letter_code
_entity_poly.pdbx_strand_id
1 'polypeptide(L)'
;MNQQAIFEVMAPVSVEKIYGDEGTGAQQDVNVWRARMDSIPQGVYMIGDVAFGAHTSSFPLHAVVLVKPLFKYDHLGEIIKPPCSYEEIWTDKGSGGRQDGSFWRVHAPPGFAALGDVACNNYSQPTSEFTAKYACIRKDLLSAHAELSSPALWTDKGSGAQRDVSLWTVRGYYQPTGCFKAHKAHQKPNLEVFTLPVAKIYRKECANNLNYF
;
A
#
# COMPACT_ATOMS: atom_id res chain seq x y z
N MET A 1 25.04 2.49 -18.65
CA MET A 1 23.77 3.13 -19.07
C MET A 1 23.23 3.88 -17.85
N ASN A 2 23.22 5.21 -17.87
CA ASN A 2 22.72 6.01 -16.75
C ASN A 2 21.25 5.65 -16.49
N GLN A 3 20.95 5.06 -15.34
CA GLN A 3 19.57 4.86 -14.90
C GLN A 3 19.02 6.23 -14.51
N GLN A 4 18.20 6.80 -15.39
CA GLN A 4 17.47 8.02 -15.12
C GLN A 4 16.36 7.71 -14.11
N ALA A 5 16.19 8.57 -13.10
CA ALA A 5 15.07 8.47 -12.19
C ALA A 5 13.73 8.63 -12.94
N ILE A 6 12.73 7.86 -12.53
CA ILE A 6 11.40 7.81 -13.15
C ILE A 6 10.32 8.36 -12.20
N PHE A 7 10.47 8.06 -10.90
CA PHE A 7 9.54 8.50 -9.87
C PHE A 7 10.27 9.36 -8.85
N GLU A 8 9.66 10.49 -8.47
CA GLU A 8 9.96 11.13 -7.19
C GLU A 8 9.14 10.42 -6.11
N VAL A 9 9.80 10.00 -5.02
CA VAL A 9 9.14 9.39 -3.87
C VAL A 9 9.08 10.38 -2.72
N MET A 10 7.91 10.49 -2.11
CA MET A 10 7.66 11.42 -1.01
C MET A 10 6.74 10.81 0.06
N ALA A 11 6.85 11.33 1.27
CA ALA A 11 5.88 11.06 2.33
C ALA A 11 4.65 11.97 2.14
N PRO A 12 3.44 11.53 2.54
CA PRO A 12 2.29 12.41 2.64
C PRO A 12 2.50 13.46 3.73
N VAL A 13 1.73 14.55 3.68
CA VAL A 13 1.67 15.55 4.76
C VAL A 13 0.70 15.14 5.88
N SER A 14 -0.20 14.19 5.61
CA SER A 14 -1.16 13.67 6.57
C SER A 14 -1.55 12.23 6.27
N VAL A 15 -1.83 11.46 7.33
CA VAL A 15 -2.28 10.07 7.26
C VAL A 15 -3.54 9.87 8.08
N GLU A 16 -4.31 8.84 7.73
CA GLU A 16 -5.49 8.40 8.43
C GLU A 16 -5.46 6.89 8.68
N LYS A 17 -6.04 6.47 9.81
CA LYS A 17 -6.29 5.06 10.10
C LYS A 17 -7.55 4.64 9.36
N ILE A 18 -7.42 3.65 8.48
CA ILE A 18 -8.53 3.11 7.69
C ILE A 18 -9.20 1.95 8.41
N TYR A 19 -8.41 1.09 9.04
CA TYR A 19 -8.90 -0.07 9.77
C TYR A 19 -8.04 -0.31 11.02
N GLY A 20 -8.66 -0.81 12.07
CA GLY A 20 -7.98 -1.46 13.18
C GLY A 20 -8.86 -2.56 13.77
N ASP A 21 -8.23 -3.59 14.32
CA ASP A 21 -8.91 -4.77 14.86
C ASP A 21 -9.25 -4.65 16.35
N GLU A 22 -9.28 -3.42 16.88
CA GLU A 22 -9.61 -3.15 18.28
C GLU A 22 -10.99 -3.73 18.66
N GLY A 23 -11.01 -4.61 19.67
CA GLY A 23 -12.22 -5.22 20.19
C GLY A 23 -12.72 -6.46 19.44
N THR A 24 -12.03 -6.91 18.39
CA THR A 24 -12.37 -8.15 17.68
C THR A 24 -12.02 -9.41 18.47
N GLY A 25 -11.07 -9.34 19.41
CA GLY A 25 -10.54 -10.53 20.09
C GLY A 25 -9.47 -11.28 19.28
N ALA A 26 -9.01 -10.72 18.15
CA ALA A 26 -7.86 -11.22 17.42
C ALA A 26 -6.63 -11.37 18.34
N GLN A 27 -5.82 -12.40 18.08
CA GLN A 27 -4.64 -12.72 18.90
C GLN A 27 -3.46 -11.75 18.68
N GLN A 28 -3.50 -11.00 17.60
CA GLN A 28 -2.50 -10.03 17.19
C GLN A 28 -3.20 -8.73 16.89
N ASP A 29 -2.52 -7.61 17.11
CA ASP A 29 -3.06 -6.29 16.82
C ASP A 29 -2.65 -5.84 15.41
N VAL A 30 -3.53 -5.12 14.72
CA VAL A 30 -3.20 -4.43 13.47
C VAL A 30 -3.91 -3.11 13.33
N ASN A 31 -3.21 -2.13 12.78
CA ASN A 31 -3.80 -0.96 12.17
C ASN A 31 -3.37 -0.82 10.72
N VAL A 32 -4.28 -0.38 9.86
CA VAL A 32 -4.02 -0.06 8.46
C VAL A 32 -4.14 1.44 8.26
N TRP A 33 -3.10 2.02 7.68
CA TRP A 33 -2.93 3.45 7.49
C TRP A 33 -2.78 3.82 6.02
N ARG A 34 -3.26 5.00 5.67
CA ARG A 34 -3.21 5.58 4.32
C ARG A 34 -2.90 7.07 4.38
N ALA A 35 -2.33 7.63 3.32
CA ALA A 35 -2.31 9.07 3.11
C ALA A 35 -3.75 9.63 3.02
N ARG A 36 -4.04 10.75 3.69
CA ARG A 36 -5.36 11.38 3.53
C ARG A 36 -5.55 11.86 2.09
N MET A 37 -6.62 11.40 1.43
CA MET A 37 -6.79 11.63 -0.02
C MET A 37 -6.86 13.10 -0.42
N ASP A 38 -7.50 13.92 0.41
CA ASP A 38 -7.63 15.38 0.28
C ASP A 38 -6.28 16.10 0.32
N SER A 39 -5.28 15.50 0.99
CA SER A 39 -3.93 16.04 1.12
C SER A 39 -2.98 15.61 -0.01
N ILE A 40 -3.38 14.68 -0.88
CA ILE A 40 -2.53 14.18 -1.96
C ILE A 40 -2.51 15.20 -3.12
N PRO A 41 -1.35 15.79 -3.44
CA PRO A 41 -1.27 16.79 -4.51
C PRO A 41 -1.68 16.24 -5.88
N GLN A 42 -2.07 17.13 -6.79
CA GLN A 42 -2.35 16.74 -8.17
C GLN A 42 -1.11 16.13 -8.82
N GLY A 43 -1.29 15.00 -9.51
CA GLY A 43 -0.20 14.27 -10.16
C GLY A 43 0.68 13.46 -9.21
N VAL A 44 0.29 13.33 -7.94
CA VAL A 44 0.90 12.44 -6.95
C VAL A 44 -0.10 11.32 -6.63
N TYR A 45 0.41 10.11 -6.43
CA TYR A 45 -0.41 8.90 -6.32
C TYR A 45 0.03 8.01 -5.16
N MET A 46 -0.94 7.32 -4.57
CA MET A 46 -0.72 6.18 -3.67
C MET A 46 -0.39 4.92 -4.48
N ILE A 47 0.29 3.98 -3.84
CA ILE A 47 0.65 2.68 -4.42
C ILE A 47 0.23 1.49 -3.54
N GLY A 48 -0.50 1.75 -2.46
CA GLY A 48 -0.93 0.75 -1.47
C GLY A 48 -1.20 1.40 -0.12
N ASP A 49 -1.94 0.69 0.73
CA ASP A 49 -2.05 1.02 2.16
C ASP A 49 -0.95 0.33 2.95
N VAL A 50 -0.69 0.84 4.16
CA VAL A 50 0.34 0.34 5.05
C VAL A 50 -0.29 -0.35 6.25
N ALA A 51 0.01 -1.62 6.44
CA ALA A 51 -0.40 -2.36 7.63
C ALA A 51 0.74 -2.35 8.67
N PHE A 52 0.37 -2.17 9.94
CA PHE A 52 1.30 -2.13 11.06
C PHE A 52 0.76 -2.97 12.21
N GLY A 53 1.58 -3.93 12.69
CA GLY A 53 1.18 -4.92 13.69
C GLY A 53 1.15 -4.38 15.12
N ALA A 54 0.39 -3.31 15.36
CA ALA A 54 0.11 -2.74 16.67
C ALA A 54 -1.10 -1.80 16.60
N HIS A 55 -1.76 -1.56 17.75
CA HIS A 55 -2.68 -0.44 17.89
C HIS A 55 -1.89 0.84 18.18
N THR A 56 -2.01 1.82 17.29
CA THR A 56 -1.37 3.12 17.46
C THR A 56 -2.38 4.25 17.29
N SER A 57 -2.17 5.35 18.02
CA SER A 57 -2.93 6.60 17.85
C SER A 57 -2.33 7.51 16.78
N SER A 58 -1.05 7.29 16.42
CA SER A 58 -0.33 8.00 15.37
C SER A 58 0.50 7.03 14.53
N PHE A 59 0.91 7.47 13.34
CA PHE A 59 1.69 6.66 12.41
C PHE A 59 2.73 7.52 11.68
N PRO A 60 3.99 7.05 11.53
CA PRO A 60 5.04 7.84 10.91
C PRO A 60 4.74 8.06 9.41
N LEU A 61 4.70 9.34 9.00
CA LEU A 61 4.39 9.72 7.60
C LEU A 61 5.29 9.01 6.59
N HIS A 62 6.59 8.89 6.90
CA HIS A 62 7.59 8.27 6.03
C HIS A 62 7.44 6.75 5.86
N ALA A 63 6.58 6.09 6.64
CA ALA A 63 6.20 4.70 6.36
C ALA A 63 5.16 4.59 5.24
N VAL A 64 4.44 5.68 4.92
CA VAL A 64 3.52 5.75 3.79
C VAL A 64 4.23 6.37 2.58
N VAL A 65 4.16 5.68 1.45
CA VAL A 65 4.87 6.07 0.23
C VAL A 65 3.89 6.63 -0.80
N LEU A 66 4.15 7.86 -1.24
CA LEU A 66 3.54 8.45 -2.42
C LEU A 66 4.56 8.52 -3.57
N VAL A 67 4.06 8.41 -4.80
CA VAL A 67 4.86 8.52 -6.01
C VAL A 67 4.38 9.66 -6.89
N LYS A 68 5.33 10.41 -7.45
CA LYS A 68 5.08 11.37 -8.51
C LYS A 68 5.86 10.93 -9.75
N PRO A 69 5.20 10.60 -10.88
CA PRO A 69 5.91 10.33 -12.13
C PRO A 69 6.62 11.59 -12.61
N LEU A 70 7.90 11.49 -12.95
CA LEU A 70 8.68 12.61 -13.53
C LEU A 70 8.30 12.89 -14.98
N PHE A 71 7.71 11.91 -15.66
CA PHE A 71 7.12 12.01 -16.99
C PHE A 71 5.92 11.07 -17.07
N LYS A 72 4.90 11.42 -17.85
CA LYS A 72 3.67 10.61 -17.93
C LYS A 72 3.80 9.42 -18.90
N TYR A 73 4.61 9.59 -19.93
CA TYR A 73 4.79 8.64 -21.03
C TYR A 73 6.26 8.55 -21.42
N ASP A 74 6.69 7.38 -21.86
CA ASP A 74 7.92 7.18 -22.62
C ASP A 74 7.60 6.53 -23.99
N HIS A 75 8.63 6.05 -24.69
CA HIS A 75 8.49 5.40 -26.00
C HIS A 75 7.66 4.09 -25.96
N LEU A 76 7.42 3.50 -24.78
CA LEU A 76 6.57 2.31 -24.60
C LEU A 76 5.16 2.67 -24.11
N GLY A 77 4.86 3.96 -23.88
CA GLY A 77 3.55 4.47 -23.50
C GLY A 77 3.49 4.98 -22.05
N GLU A 78 2.30 4.94 -21.46
CA GLU A 78 2.04 5.38 -20.08
C GLU A 78 2.89 4.59 -19.08
N ILE A 79 3.40 5.26 -18.05
CA ILE A 79 4.17 4.61 -16.98
C ILE A 79 3.34 4.28 -15.74
N ILE A 80 2.19 4.93 -15.58
CA ILE A 80 1.20 4.65 -14.53
C ILE A 80 -0.22 4.62 -15.11
N LYS A 81 -1.11 3.84 -14.50
CA LYS A 81 -2.55 3.80 -14.79
C LYS A 81 -3.36 3.62 -13.52
N PRO A 82 -4.63 4.06 -13.47
CA PRO A 82 -5.52 3.71 -12.37
C PRO A 82 -5.84 2.21 -12.35
N PRO A 83 -6.26 1.66 -11.20
CA PRO A 83 -6.85 0.32 -11.12
C PRO A 83 -8.03 0.15 -12.09
N CYS A 84 -8.22 -1.07 -12.61
CA CYS A 84 -9.36 -1.39 -13.47
C CYS A 84 -10.53 -2.03 -12.71
N SER A 85 -10.27 -2.68 -11.57
CA SER A 85 -11.28 -3.30 -10.71
C SER A 85 -10.70 -3.66 -9.34
N TYR A 86 -11.56 -4.10 -8.43
CA TYR A 86 -11.20 -4.56 -7.10
C TYR A 86 -11.88 -5.90 -6.80
N GLU A 87 -11.17 -6.80 -6.13
CA GLU A 87 -11.74 -8.05 -5.60
C GLU A 87 -11.78 -8.00 -4.07
N GLU A 88 -12.95 -8.26 -3.48
CA GLU A 88 -13.10 -8.35 -2.04
C GLU A 88 -12.34 -9.56 -1.48
N ILE A 89 -11.37 -9.31 -0.62
CA ILE A 89 -10.61 -10.33 0.08
C ILE A 89 -11.32 -10.72 1.37
N TRP A 90 -11.73 -9.73 2.16
CA TRP A 90 -12.24 -9.94 3.50
C TRP A 90 -13.12 -8.79 3.96
N THR A 91 -14.04 -9.09 4.87
CA THR A 91 -14.83 -8.12 5.64
C THR A 91 -14.85 -8.55 7.09
N ASP A 92 -14.85 -7.61 8.02
CA ASP A 92 -14.87 -7.89 9.45
C ASP A 92 -16.24 -8.31 10.00
N LYS A 93 -17.23 -8.55 9.13
CA LYS A 93 -18.59 -8.98 9.49
C LYS A 93 -18.54 -10.18 10.44
N GLY A 94 -19.21 -10.03 11.58
CA GLY A 94 -19.30 -11.05 12.62
C GLY A 94 -18.16 -11.01 13.64
N SER A 95 -17.13 -10.16 13.47
CA SER A 95 -16.02 -10.06 14.42
C SER A 95 -16.39 -9.42 15.76
N GLY A 96 -17.46 -8.61 15.79
CA GLY A 96 -17.80 -7.81 16.97
C GLY A 96 -16.81 -6.66 17.24
N GLY A 97 -15.90 -6.38 16.30
CA GLY A 97 -14.97 -5.27 16.36
C GLY A 97 -15.66 -3.90 16.45
N ARG A 98 -14.91 -2.89 16.90
CA ARG A 98 -15.42 -1.52 17.06
C ARG A 98 -15.54 -0.75 15.75
N GLN A 99 -14.93 -1.23 14.68
CA GLN A 99 -14.87 -0.57 13.39
C GLN A 99 -15.14 -1.57 12.27
N ASP A 100 -16.10 -1.25 11.41
CA ASP A 100 -16.33 -2.00 10.18
C ASP A 100 -15.14 -1.85 9.22
N GLY A 101 -14.71 -2.96 8.64
CA GLY A 101 -13.53 -3.03 7.80
C GLY A 101 -13.67 -4.01 6.65
N SER A 102 -13.00 -3.69 5.55
CA SER A 102 -12.80 -4.64 4.45
C SER A 102 -11.43 -4.48 3.80
N PHE A 103 -10.94 -5.57 3.20
CA PHE A 103 -9.69 -5.58 2.43
C PHE A 103 -9.97 -5.98 0.98
N TRP A 104 -9.31 -5.29 0.06
CA TRP A 104 -9.54 -5.41 -1.38
C TRP A 104 -8.24 -5.61 -2.14
N ARG A 105 -8.24 -6.61 -3.03
CA ARG A 105 -7.20 -6.82 -4.04
C ARG A 105 -7.38 -5.78 -5.12
N VAL A 106 -6.34 -5.00 -5.39
CA VAL A 106 -6.34 -4.04 -6.50
C VAL A 106 -5.93 -4.75 -7.80
N HIS A 107 -6.78 -4.70 -8.82
CA HIS A 107 -6.44 -5.22 -10.15
C HIS A 107 -5.91 -4.12 -11.05
N ALA A 108 -4.69 -4.33 -11.55
CA ALA A 108 -4.04 -3.43 -12.48
C ALA A 108 -4.45 -3.73 -13.93
N PRO A 109 -4.44 -2.74 -14.83
CA PRO A 109 -4.55 -2.98 -16.27
C PRO A 109 -3.44 -3.89 -16.81
N PRO A 110 -3.64 -4.55 -17.98
CA PRO A 110 -2.62 -5.39 -18.59
C PRO A 110 -1.28 -4.65 -18.79
N GLY A 111 -0.17 -5.28 -18.40
CA GLY A 111 1.18 -4.69 -18.44
C GLY A 111 1.56 -3.84 -17.21
N PHE A 112 0.63 -3.63 -16.27
CA PHE A 112 0.85 -2.88 -15.03
C PHE A 112 0.71 -3.80 -13.82
N ALA A 113 1.17 -3.33 -12.66
CA ALA A 113 1.02 -4.01 -11.39
C ALA A 113 0.58 -3.03 -10.28
N ALA A 114 -0.25 -3.53 -9.37
CA ALA A 114 -0.60 -2.85 -8.13
C ALA A 114 0.30 -3.35 -6.99
N LEU A 115 1.03 -2.44 -6.34
CA LEU A 115 2.07 -2.81 -5.37
C LEU A 115 1.47 -3.29 -4.05
N GLY A 116 0.48 -2.58 -3.50
CA GLY A 116 -0.26 -2.99 -2.31
C GLY A 116 -1.69 -3.45 -2.61
N ASP A 117 -2.30 -4.02 -1.59
CA ASP A 117 -3.76 -4.08 -1.44
C ASP A 117 -4.23 -2.88 -0.59
N VAL A 118 -5.55 -2.74 -0.46
CA VAL A 118 -6.16 -1.56 0.17
C VAL A 118 -7.24 -1.98 1.17
N ALA A 119 -7.42 -1.17 2.20
CA ALA A 119 -8.51 -1.29 3.16
C ALA A 119 -9.63 -0.28 2.88
N CYS A 120 -10.83 -0.57 3.36
CA CYS A 120 -11.93 0.38 3.45
C CYS A 120 -12.52 0.30 4.86
N ASN A 121 -12.93 1.45 5.39
CA ASN A 121 -13.59 1.58 6.71
C ASN A 121 -15.10 1.29 6.65
N ASN A 122 -15.48 0.44 5.69
CA ASN A 122 -16.84 0.01 5.39
C ASN A 122 -16.77 -1.24 4.49
N TYR A 123 -17.92 -1.74 4.03
CA TYR A 123 -18.02 -2.94 3.19
C TYR A 123 -18.14 -2.69 1.68
N SER A 124 -18.01 -1.45 1.26
CA SER A 124 -18.05 -1.08 -0.15
C SER A 124 -16.65 -1.10 -0.75
N GLN A 125 -16.56 -1.45 -2.02
CA GLN A 125 -15.31 -1.33 -2.78
C GLN A 125 -14.80 0.12 -2.82
N PRO A 126 -13.51 0.34 -3.13
CA PRO A 126 -12.96 1.69 -3.26
C PRO A 126 -13.69 2.57 -4.27
N THR A 127 -13.80 3.87 -3.97
CA THR A 127 -14.54 4.84 -4.80
C THR A 127 -13.79 5.21 -6.09
N SER A 128 -14.48 5.89 -7.01
CA SER A 128 -13.85 6.46 -8.20
C SER A 128 -12.78 7.51 -7.86
N GLU A 129 -13.00 8.31 -6.80
CA GLU A 129 -12.03 9.26 -6.29
C GLU A 129 -10.76 8.56 -5.79
N PHE A 130 -10.92 7.49 -5.00
CA PHE A 130 -9.79 6.66 -4.57
C PHE A 130 -9.05 6.08 -5.78
N THR A 131 -9.80 5.54 -6.75
CA THR A 131 -9.26 4.94 -7.98
C THR A 131 -8.41 5.93 -8.76
N ALA A 132 -8.81 7.21 -8.83
CA ALA A 132 -8.04 8.26 -9.49
C ALA A 132 -6.75 8.66 -8.75
N LYS A 133 -6.63 8.34 -7.45
CA LYS A 133 -5.47 8.63 -6.60
C LYS A 133 -4.51 7.44 -6.45
N TYR A 134 -4.86 6.28 -6.97
CA TYR A 134 -4.02 5.08 -6.91
C TYR A 134 -3.28 4.86 -8.25
N ALA A 135 -1.97 4.59 -8.18
CA ALA A 135 -1.17 4.24 -9.35
C ALA A 135 -0.85 2.75 -9.39
N CYS A 136 -1.35 2.07 -10.42
CA CYS A 136 -0.72 0.86 -10.93
C CYS A 136 0.46 1.26 -11.82
N ILE A 137 1.60 0.62 -11.66
CA ILE A 137 2.86 0.99 -12.33
C ILE A 137 3.21 -0.06 -13.38
N ARG A 138 3.74 0.38 -14.54
CA ARG A 138 4.12 -0.54 -15.62
C ARG A 138 5.20 -1.52 -15.15
N LYS A 139 5.04 -2.81 -15.45
CA LYS A 139 5.83 -3.90 -14.84
C LYS A 139 7.34 -3.81 -15.10
N ASP A 140 7.76 -3.35 -16.27
CA ASP A 140 9.18 -3.15 -16.65
C ASP A 140 9.88 -2.06 -15.81
N LEU A 141 9.11 -1.21 -15.13
CA LEU A 141 9.59 -0.14 -14.27
C LEU A 141 9.75 -0.58 -12.81
N LEU A 142 9.34 -1.80 -12.48
CA LEU A 142 9.34 -2.34 -11.12
C LEU A 142 10.47 -3.34 -10.88
N SER A 143 10.78 -3.55 -9.60
CA SER A 143 11.65 -4.65 -9.16
C SER A 143 10.82 -5.91 -8.98
N ALA A 144 11.23 -7.00 -9.66
CA ALA A 144 10.65 -8.34 -9.49
C ALA A 144 11.30 -9.13 -8.34
N HIS A 145 12.31 -8.57 -7.65
CA HIS A 145 12.95 -9.18 -6.48
C HIS A 145 12.17 -8.95 -5.19
N ALA A 146 10.87 -8.72 -5.29
CA ALA A 146 10.00 -8.51 -4.15
C ALA A 146 9.49 -9.85 -3.63
N GLU A 147 9.29 -9.93 -2.32
CA GLU A 147 8.72 -11.09 -1.66
C GLU A 147 7.74 -10.67 -0.57
N LEU A 148 6.84 -11.59 -0.24
CA LEU A 148 6.01 -11.45 0.94
C LEU A 148 6.80 -11.82 2.19
N SER A 149 6.52 -11.16 3.31
CA SER A 149 7.14 -11.47 4.60
C SER A 149 6.98 -12.94 5.01
N SER A 150 7.84 -13.39 5.90
CA SER A 150 7.67 -14.63 6.65
C SER A 150 8.19 -14.37 8.06
N PRO A 151 7.35 -14.44 9.11
CA PRO A 151 5.93 -14.81 9.11
C PRO A 151 4.98 -13.75 8.51
N ALA A 152 3.66 -14.02 8.55
CA ALA A 152 2.62 -13.02 8.29
C ALA A 152 2.79 -11.82 9.23
N LEU A 153 2.39 -10.64 8.77
CA LEU A 153 2.32 -9.45 9.63
C LEU A 153 1.19 -9.60 10.66
N TRP A 154 0.03 -10.07 10.20
CA TRP A 154 -1.16 -10.24 11.02
C TRP A 154 -2.06 -11.34 10.42
N THR A 155 -2.82 -12.00 11.29
CA THR A 155 -3.92 -12.90 10.91
C THR A 155 -5.12 -12.61 11.80
N ASP A 156 -6.33 -12.81 11.28
CA ASP A 156 -7.58 -12.59 12.02
C ASP A 156 -7.93 -13.71 13.01
N LYS A 157 -6.99 -14.60 13.34
CA LYS A 157 -7.20 -15.69 14.30
C LYS A 157 -7.69 -15.14 15.64
N GLY A 158 -8.81 -15.69 16.11
CA GLY A 158 -9.45 -15.27 17.36
C GLY A 158 -10.44 -14.11 17.21
N SER A 159 -10.51 -13.46 16.04
CA SER A 159 -11.39 -12.30 15.81
C SER A 159 -12.88 -12.62 15.79
N GLY A 160 -13.27 -13.89 15.65
CA GLY A 160 -14.66 -14.28 15.46
C GLY A 160 -15.26 -13.91 14.09
N ALA A 161 -14.48 -13.30 13.18
CA ALA A 161 -14.93 -13.00 11.83
C ALA A 161 -15.34 -14.27 11.07
N GLN A 162 -16.32 -14.15 10.18
CA GLN A 162 -16.85 -15.30 9.42
C GLN A 162 -15.88 -15.85 8.37
N ARG A 163 -14.89 -15.06 7.96
CA ARG A 163 -13.94 -15.38 6.89
C ARG A 163 -12.54 -15.16 7.42
N ASP A 164 -11.63 -16.07 7.10
CA ASP A 164 -10.23 -15.95 7.45
C ASP A 164 -9.51 -14.90 6.59
N VAL A 165 -8.55 -14.21 7.19
CA VAL A 165 -7.61 -13.36 6.47
C VAL A 165 -6.23 -13.31 7.12
N SER A 166 -5.22 -13.08 6.28
CA SER A 166 -3.88 -12.72 6.71
C SER A 166 -3.32 -11.55 5.90
N LEU A 167 -2.50 -10.71 6.56
CA LEU A 167 -1.78 -9.61 5.93
C LEU A 167 -0.29 -9.92 5.87
N TRP A 168 0.30 -9.65 4.72
CA TRP A 168 1.71 -9.95 4.42
C TRP A 168 2.41 -8.69 3.93
N THR A 169 3.49 -8.28 4.59
CA THR A 169 4.26 -7.13 4.12
C THR A 169 4.93 -7.47 2.79
N VAL A 170 4.81 -6.58 1.79
CA VAL A 170 5.60 -6.64 0.57
C VAL A 170 6.98 -6.06 0.87
N ARG A 171 8.03 -6.85 0.65
CA ARG A 171 9.42 -6.49 0.93
C ARG A 171 10.22 -6.56 -0.36
N GLY A 172 11.13 -5.62 -0.57
CA GLY A 172 12.17 -5.70 -1.59
C GLY A 172 13.54 -5.46 -0.97
N TYR A 173 14.60 -5.83 -1.68
CA TYR A 173 15.96 -5.48 -1.26
C TYR A 173 16.08 -3.96 -1.08
N TYR A 174 16.36 -3.54 0.16
CA TYR A 174 16.56 -2.14 0.59
C TYR A 174 15.33 -1.21 0.59
N GLN A 175 14.09 -1.73 0.51
CA GLN A 175 12.90 -0.88 0.58
C GLN A 175 11.76 -1.51 1.40
N PRO A 176 11.36 -0.90 2.53
CA PRO A 176 10.01 -1.04 3.02
C PRO A 176 9.11 -0.09 2.20
N THR A 177 8.30 -0.63 1.29
CA THR A 177 7.21 0.14 0.67
C THR A 177 6.06 0.40 1.65
N GLY A 178 6.06 -0.27 2.81
CA GLY A 178 4.96 -0.28 3.77
C GLY A 178 3.74 -1.09 3.29
N CYS A 179 3.59 -1.26 1.98
CA CYS A 179 2.48 -1.99 1.36
C CYS A 179 2.33 -3.43 1.88
N PHE A 180 1.08 -3.88 1.98
CA PHE A 180 0.76 -5.27 2.28
C PHE A 180 -0.01 -5.94 1.13
N LYS A 181 -0.04 -7.28 1.15
CA LYS A 181 -1.02 -8.10 0.44
C LYS A 181 -1.88 -8.85 1.45
N ALA A 182 -3.20 -8.84 1.25
CA ALA A 182 -4.13 -9.63 2.05
C ALA A 182 -4.39 -10.99 1.39
N HIS A 183 -4.77 -11.99 2.17
CA HIS A 183 -5.08 -13.33 1.65
C HIS A 183 -6.24 -13.96 2.40
N LYS A 184 -7.15 -14.63 1.69
CA LYS A 184 -8.38 -15.27 2.19
C LYS A 184 -8.13 -16.56 3.00
N ALA A 185 -6.99 -16.64 3.69
CA ALA A 185 -6.56 -17.77 4.50
C ALA A 185 -5.36 -17.35 5.36
N HIS A 186 -4.95 -18.16 6.34
CA HIS A 186 -3.82 -17.83 7.23
C HIS A 186 -2.43 -18.19 6.67
N GLN A 187 -2.36 -19.06 5.67
CA GLN A 187 -1.11 -19.46 5.03
C GLN A 187 -0.57 -18.39 4.08
N LYS A 188 0.74 -18.43 3.85
CA LYS A 188 1.41 -17.54 2.89
C LYS A 188 0.87 -17.80 1.48
N PRO A 189 0.38 -16.77 0.78
CA PRO A 189 -0.11 -16.95 -0.57
C PRO A 189 1.04 -17.02 -1.57
N ASN A 190 0.79 -17.71 -2.69
CA ASN A 190 1.65 -17.64 -3.87
C ASN A 190 1.21 -16.48 -4.77
N LEU A 191 1.65 -15.26 -4.47
CA LEU A 191 1.35 -14.06 -5.25
C LEU A 191 2.63 -13.47 -5.84
N GLU A 192 2.55 -13.11 -7.12
CA GLU A 192 3.54 -12.22 -7.72
C GLU A 192 3.42 -10.83 -7.07
N VAL A 193 4.54 -10.31 -6.56
CA VAL A 193 4.62 -9.00 -5.92
C VAL A 193 5.77 -8.20 -6.49
N PHE A 194 5.68 -6.89 -6.34
CA PHE A 194 6.63 -5.94 -6.92
C PHE A 194 6.93 -4.82 -5.92
N THR A 195 8.12 -4.24 -6.01
CA THR A 195 8.45 -2.98 -5.33
C THR A 195 8.96 -1.96 -6.34
N LEU A 196 9.02 -0.69 -5.93
CA LEU A 196 9.76 0.31 -6.67
C LEU A 196 11.27 -0.07 -6.65
N PRO A 197 12.01 0.11 -7.76
CA PRO A 197 13.45 -0.15 -7.77
C PRO A 197 14.20 1.10 -7.31
N VAL A 198 15.17 0.94 -6.38
CA VAL A 198 15.95 2.06 -5.79
C VAL A 198 16.52 2.97 -6.88
N ALA A 199 17.09 2.38 -7.93
CA ALA A 199 17.78 3.12 -8.96
C ALA A 199 16.88 3.90 -9.93
N LYS A 200 15.55 3.69 -9.89
CA LYS A 200 14.58 4.49 -10.68
C LYS A 200 13.84 5.51 -9.81
N ILE A 201 14.26 5.71 -8.56
CA ILE A 201 13.66 6.64 -7.62
C ILE A 201 14.58 7.85 -7.41
N TYR A 202 14.02 9.04 -7.56
CA TYR A 202 14.62 10.28 -7.11
C TYR A 202 14.16 10.58 -5.67
N ARG A 203 15.11 10.82 -4.77
CA ARG A 203 14.85 11.43 -3.47
C ARG A 203 15.42 12.84 -3.52
N LYS A 204 14.57 13.84 -3.31
CA LYS A 204 15.05 15.21 -3.14
C LYS A 204 15.84 15.24 -1.82
N GLU A 205 17.15 15.42 -1.90
CA GLU A 205 17.95 15.66 -0.70
C GLU A 205 17.39 16.90 -0.01
N CYS A 206 17.09 16.82 1.29
CA CYS A 206 16.85 18.01 2.07
C CYS A 206 18.14 18.85 1.96
N ALA A 207 18.05 20.02 1.35
CA ALA A 207 19.10 21.01 1.41
C ALA A 207 19.33 21.33 2.90
N ASN A 208 20.34 20.71 3.50
CA ASN A 208 20.89 21.20 4.74
C ASN A 208 21.48 22.56 4.41
N ASN A 209 20.78 23.62 4.81
CA ASN A 209 21.36 24.92 5.04
C ASN A 209 22.47 24.77 6.09
N LEU A 210 23.67 24.40 5.65
CA LEU A 210 24.90 24.69 6.39
C LEU A 210 25.33 26.10 5.96
N ASN A 211 24.76 27.08 6.64
CA ASN A 211 25.37 28.39 6.81
C ASN A 211 25.35 28.70 8.32
N TYR A 212 26.50 29.17 8.81
CA TYR A 212 26.88 29.56 10.19
C TYR A 212 27.24 28.37 11.12
N PHE A 213 28.47 28.16 11.60
CA PHE A 213 29.65 29.02 11.80
C PHE A 213 30.94 28.37 11.29
#